data_AF-A0A455ZG20-F1
#
_entry.id   AF-A0A455ZG20-F1
#
_cell.length_a   1.000
_cell.length_b   1.000
_cell.length_c   1.000
_cell.angle_alpha   90.00
_cell.angle_beta   90.00
_cell.angle_gamma   90.00
#
_symmetry.space_group_name_H-M   'P 1'
#
loop_
_entity.id
_entity.type
_entity.pdbx_description
1 polymer ?
#
loop_
_entity_poly.entity_id
_entity_poly.type
_entity_poly.pdbx_seq_one_letter_code
_entity_poly.pdbx_strand_id
1 'polypeptide(L)' 'MKIDKNILVSGETIEFENEDFNLELSHSETLSGGKAFKIFFNGAFILITKSFKSLEKKAVKLISKYNLQPINQS' A
#
# COMPACT_ATOMS: atom_id res chain seq x y z
N MET A 1 9.42 -7.70 -7.53
CA MET A 1 9.50 -6.49 -6.68
C MET A 1 9.22 -6.87 -5.23
N LYS A 2 9.89 -6.24 -4.26
CA LYS A 2 9.65 -6.43 -2.81
C LYS A 2 9.43 -5.05 -2.19
N ILE A 3 8.52 -4.94 -1.22
CA ILE A 3 8.25 -3.66 -0.51
C ILE A 3 8.84 -3.79 0.88
N ASP A 4 9.75 -2.88 1.27
CA ASP A 4 10.30 -2.91 2.62
C ASP A 4 9.26 -2.40 3.62
N LYS A 5 9.01 -3.19 4.67
CA LYS A 5 8.09 -2.88 5.77
C LYS A 5 8.50 -1.62 6.53
N ASN A 6 9.80 -1.27 6.51
CA ASN A 6 10.32 -0.11 7.21
C ASN A 6 9.96 1.21 6.51
N ILE A 7 9.52 1.15 5.23
CA ILE A 7 9.11 2.33 4.45
C ILE A 7 7.69 2.80 4.84
N LEU A 8 6.89 1.96 5.52
CA LEU A 8 5.58 2.37 6.04
C LEU A 8 5.68 2.68 7.53
N VAL A 9 6.21 3.85 7.89
CA VAL A 9 6.08 4.36 9.26
C VAL A 9 4.61 4.72 9.51
N SER A 10 4.18 4.71 10.77
CA SER A 10 2.80 5.06 11.12
C SER A 10 2.49 6.49 10.67
N GLY A 11 1.48 6.66 9.83
CA GLY A 11 1.09 7.92 9.21
C GLY A 11 1.61 8.11 7.78
N GLU A 12 2.48 7.22 7.29
CA GLU A 12 3.03 7.30 5.94
C GLU A 12 2.21 6.53 4.91
N THR A 13 2.32 7.01 3.68
CA THR A 13 1.68 6.47 2.49
C THR A 13 2.73 6.27 1.40
N ILE A 14 2.70 5.10 0.74
CA ILE A 14 3.48 4.79 -0.45
C ILE A 14 2.52 4.64 -1.62
N GLU A 15 2.87 5.26 -2.75
CA GLU A 15 2.02 5.28 -3.93
C GLU A 15 2.73 4.71 -5.15
N PHE A 16 1.97 4.01 -5.99
CA PHE A 16 2.39 3.50 -7.28
C PHE A 16 1.34 3.84 -8.34
N GLU A 17 1.76 4.23 -9.54
CA GLU A 17 0.81 4.56 -10.60
C GLU A 17 1.31 4.24 -12.01
N ASN A 18 0.37 4.34 -12.94
CA ASN A 18 0.58 4.53 -14.36
C ASN A 18 -0.50 5.50 -14.89
N GLU A 19 -0.66 5.61 -16.21
CA GLU A 19 -1.66 6.49 -16.82
C GLU A 19 -3.13 6.16 -16.48
N ASP A 20 -3.42 4.91 -16.09
CA ASP A 20 -4.78 4.40 -15.91
C ASP A 20 -5.15 4.10 -14.45
N PHE A 21 -4.15 3.84 -13.61
CA PHE A 21 -4.34 3.24 -12.30
C PHE A 21 -3.38 3.82 -11.27
N ASN A 22 -3.90 4.01 -10.05
CA ASN A 22 -3.14 4.36 -8.86
C ASN A 22 -3.31 3.29 -7.77
N LEU A 23 -2.28 3.05 -6.98
CA LEU A 23 -2.26 2.17 -5.82
C LEU A 23 -1.66 2.92 -4.64
N GLU A 24 -2.43 3.01 -3.56
CA GLU A 24 -2.03 3.61 -2.30
C GLU A 24 -1.88 2.52 -1.22
N LEU A 25 -0.74 2.52 -0.53
CA LEU A 25 -0.48 1.71 0.65
C LEU A 25 -0.27 2.63 1.83
N SER A 26 -1.10 2.54 2.86
CA SER A 26 -1.00 3.38 4.05
C SER A 26 -0.92 2.58 5.33
N HIS A 27 -0.23 3.13 6.34
CA HIS A 27 -0.13 2.56 7.67
C HIS A 27 -0.66 3.56 8.69
N SER A 28 -1.73 3.22 9.40
CA SER A 28 -2.41 4.15 10.31
C SER A 28 -2.92 3.45 11.57
N GLU A 29 -3.11 4.21 12.63
CA GLU A 29 -3.85 3.76 13.80
C GLU A 29 -5.35 3.62 13.48
N THR A 30 -5.97 2.58 14.03
CA THR A 30 -7.41 2.32 13.95
C THR A 30 -8.12 3.06 15.08
N LEU A 31 -9.44 3.25 14.95
CA LEU A 31 -10.27 3.85 16.01
C LEU A 31 -10.18 3.10 17.36
N SER A 32 -9.79 1.82 17.33
CA SER A 32 -9.58 0.98 18.50
C SER A 32 -8.15 1.03 19.08
N GLY A 33 -7.31 1.95 18.62
CA GLY A 33 -5.93 2.15 19.12
C GLY A 33 -4.91 1.13 18.59
N GLY A 34 -5.27 0.34 17.58
CA GLY A 34 -4.37 -0.64 16.97
C GLY A 34 -3.75 -0.11 15.68
N LYS A 35 -2.54 -0.55 15.33
CA LYS A 35 -1.95 -0.21 14.01
C LYS A 35 -2.45 -1.17 12.93
N ALA A 36 -2.77 -0.64 11.75
CA ALA A 36 -3.18 -1.42 10.60
C ALA A 36 -2.64 -0.83 9.29
N PHE A 37 -2.37 -1.74 8.35
CA PHE A 37 -2.02 -1.41 6.99
C PHE A 37 -3.26 -1.49 6.09
N LYS A 38 -3.35 -0.59 5.11
CA LYS A 38 -4.48 -0.47 4.19
C LYS A 38 -3.99 -0.42 2.74
N ILE A 39 -4.82 -0.93 1.83
CA ILE A 39 -4.62 -0.82 0.37
C ILE A 39 -5.82 -0.12 -0.24
N PHE A 40 -5.56 0.91 -1.03
CA PHE A 40 -6.52 1.51 -1.94
C PHE A 40 -6.03 1.36 -3.37
N PHE A 41 -6.93 1.00 -4.28
CA PHE A 41 -6.61 0.86 -5.71
C PHE A 41 -7.61 1.69 -6.51
N ASN A 42 -7.08 2.68 -7.23
CA ASN A 42 -7.83 3.71 -7.93
C ASN A 42 -8.86 4.40 -7.01
N GLY A 43 -8.41 4.78 -5.80
CA GLY A 43 -9.24 5.37 -4.74
C GLY A 43 -10.21 4.40 -4.03
N ALA A 44 -10.41 3.19 -4.54
CA ALA A 44 -11.29 2.20 -3.92
C ALA A 44 -10.56 1.39 -2.85
N PHE A 45 -11.18 1.23 -1.67
CA PHE A 45 -10.63 0.39 -0.60
C PHE A 45 -10.66 -1.10 -0.98
N ILE A 46 -9.52 -1.78 -0.80
CA ILE A 46 -9.34 -3.20 -1.17
C ILE A 46 -9.14 -4.11 0.05
N LEU A 47 -8.32 -3.69 1.01
CA LEU A 47 -7.87 -4.54 2.12
C LEU A 47 -7.42 -3.70 3.32
N ILE A 48 -7.75 -4.17 4.53
CA ILE A 48 -7.11 -3.76 5.79
C ILE A 48 -6.54 -4.99 6.49
N THR A 49 -5.34 -4.87 7.05
CA THR A 49 -4.66 -5.98 7.74
C THR A 49 -3.73 -5.47 8.83
N LYS A 50 -3.58 -6.23 9.92
CA LYS A 50 -2.55 -5.98 10.94
C LYS A 50 -1.18 -6.55 10.53
N SER A 51 -1.13 -7.35 9.47
CA SER A 51 0.08 -8.01 8.97
C SER A 51 0.57 -7.41 7.66
N PHE A 52 1.80 -6.86 7.69
CA PHE A 52 2.46 -6.31 6.51
C PHE A 52 2.65 -7.34 5.39
N LYS A 53 2.94 -8.61 5.72
CA LYS A 53 3.16 -9.65 4.69
C LYS A 53 1.93 -9.89 3.82
N SER A 54 0.74 -9.81 4.40
CA SER A 54 -0.52 -9.94 3.65
C SER A 54 -0.77 -8.74 2.74
N LEU A 55 -0.43 -7.54 3.24
CA LEU A 55 -0.47 -6.29 2.49
C LEU A 55 0.47 -6.35 1.28
N GLU A 56 1.75 -6.63 1.53
CA GLU A 56 2.82 -6.70 0.53
C GLU A 56 2.46 -7.67 -0.60
N LYS A 57 1.99 -8.88 -0.27
CA LYS A 57 1.58 -9.87 -1.28
C LYS A 57 0.46 -9.35 -2.18
N LYS A 58 -0.52 -8.63 -1.61
CA LYS A 58 -1.64 -8.07 -2.39
C LYS A 58 -1.19 -6.88 -3.24
N ALA A 59 -0.35 -6.00 -2.68
CA ALA A 59 0.24 -4.86 -3.38
C ALA A 59 1.11 -5.30 -4.57
N VAL A 60 2.08 -6.20 -4.36
CA VAL A 60 2.96 -6.72 -5.42
C VAL A 60 2.15 -7.36 -6.56
N LYS A 61 1.06 -8.07 -6.24
CA LYS A 61 0.16 -8.62 -7.27
C LYS A 61 -0.48 -7.54 -8.12
N LEU A 62 -0.93 -6.42 -7.54
CA LEU A 62 -1.54 -5.30 -8.27
C LEU A 62 -0.49 -4.57 -9.11
N ILE A 63 0.67 -4.28 -8.52
CA ILE A 63 1.79 -3.61 -9.19
C ILE A 63 2.22 -4.39 -10.41
N SER A 64 2.46 -5.70 -10.28
CA SER A 64 2.84 -6.53 -11.43
C SER A 64 1.71 -6.70 -12.45
N LYS A 65 0.45 -6.73 -12.02
CA LYS A 65 -0.68 -6.88 -12.94
C LYS A 65 -0.89 -5.64 -13.83
N TYR A 66 -0.71 -4.45 -13.26
CA TYR A 66 -0.99 -3.18 -13.95
C TYR A 66 0.29 -2.39 -14.30
N ASN A 67 1.47 -3.00 -14.13
CA ASN A 67 2.77 -2.40 -14.41
C ASN A 67 2.99 -1.03 -13.73
N LEU A 68 2.56 -0.90 -12.48
CA LEU A 68 2.63 0.36 -11.74
C LEU A 68 4.08 0.71 -11.35
N GLN A 69 4.41 1.99 -11.37
CA GLN A 69 5.71 2.53 -10.97
C GLN A 69 5.59 3.35 -9.69
N PRO A 70 6.60 3.35 -8.80
CA PRO A 70 6.57 4.17 -7.58
C PRO A 70 6.54 5.67 -7.92
N ILE A 71 5.74 6.45 -7.19
CA ILE A 71 5.60 7.90 -7.40
C ILE A 71 6.69 8.69 -6.67
N ASN A 72 7.13 8.22 -5.50
CA ASN A 72 8.13 8.90 -4.67
C ASN A 72 9.29 7.95 -4.32
N GLN A 73 10.38 8.04 -5.07
CA GLN A 73 11.70 7.63 -4.59
C GLN A 73 12.60 8.87 -4.58
N SER A 74 12.42 9.73 -3.57
CA SER A 74 13.42 10.75 -3.20
C SER A 74 14.47 10.12 -2.29
#